data_AF-A0A3E3IKM8-F1
#
_entry.id   AF-A0A3E3IKM8-F1
#
_cell.length_a   1.000
_cell.length_b   1.000
_cell.length_c   1.000
_cell.angle_alpha   90.00
_cell.angle_beta   90.00
_cell.angle_gamma   90.00
#
_symmetry.space_group_name_H-M   'P 1'
#
loop_
_entity.id
_entity.type
_entity.pdbx_description
1 polymer ?
#
loop_
_entity_poly.entity_id
_entity_poly.type
_entity_poly.pdbx_seq_one_letter_code
_entity_poly.pdbx_strand_id
1 'polypeptide(L)'
;MANPALIKAAVMLLTDKRTWKAIGVVIAAVLTPFILIIIMINAMLYGTASHNNAAVELTFYGGSIPITMPGEYRDYITEMRSCFSSLDGAIAAVEEMMEDGDSLDSNRIKAVFYALNFGTENLSLRRAKAREFVDCFVEYRDCTHTWVDEEGEEHSYTHTRAYPINDLPAIYANVSAEVGRQVTSDDMANITEIYLRVVYRNFDVGADMALEGGNSTHDLIAEMVRDSDVIPSEGGFVSPLPGGWEDKVTSEFGYRQNPTGAGSEGHTGLDMGVPLGTEVCAVKDGKVLFVRYKQTGYGYHVAIDHGGGLVTLYGHCSEILVTEGQTVTAGQVIARSGSTGRSTGPHLHLEVIQDGMPQNPRNYL
;
A
#
# COMPACT_ATOMS: atom_id res chain seq x y z
N MET A 1 -53.72 -16.34 17.24
CA MET A 1 -53.59 -17.80 17.04
C MET A 1 -53.47 -18.08 15.56
N ALA A 2 -52.37 -18.68 15.10
CA ALA A 2 -52.18 -19.00 13.69
C ALA A 2 -53.18 -20.09 13.25
N ASN A 3 -53.78 -19.94 12.06
CA ASN A 3 -54.82 -20.84 11.55
C ASN A 3 -54.25 -22.27 11.38
N PRO A 4 -54.85 -23.30 12.02
CA PRO A 4 -54.39 -24.69 11.92
C PRO A 4 -54.28 -25.22 10.49
N ALA A 5 -55.09 -24.69 9.56
CA ALA A 5 -55.03 -25.05 8.14
C ALA A 5 -53.78 -24.49 7.45
N LEU A 6 -53.35 -23.27 7.80
CA LEU A 6 -52.11 -22.66 7.30
C LEU A 6 -50.89 -23.40 7.84
N ILE A 7 -50.93 -23.86 9.09
CA ILE A 7 -49.85 -24.65 9.70
C ILE A 7 -49.74 -26.03 9.02
N LYS A 8 -50.87 -26.73 8.80
CA LYS A 8 -50.88 -28.02 8.08
C LYS A 8 -50.42 -27.89 6.63
N ALA A 9 -50.85 -26.84 5.92
CA ALA A 9 -50.42 -26.59 4.56
C ALA A 9 -48.91 -26.30 4.50
N ALA A 10 -48.38 -25.50 5.43
CA ALA A 10 -46.95 -25.23 5.54
C ALA A 10 -46.13 -26.49 5.85
N VAL A 11 -46.57 -27.32 6.79
CA VAL A 11 -45.91 -28.59 7.14
C VAL A 11 -45.94 -29.58 5.96
N MET A 12 -47.06 -29.68 5.24
CA MET A 12 -47.19 -30.57 4.07
C MET A 12 -46.27 -30.13 2.92
N LEU A 13 -46.15 -28.82 2.69
CA LEU A 13 -45.20 -28.23 1.74
C LEU A 13 -43.75 -28.50 2.13
N LEU A 14 -43.44 -28.46 3.43
CA LEU A 14 -42.11 -28.75 3.97
C LEU A 14 -41.70 -30.22 3.84
N THR A 15 -42.67 -31.16 3.85
CA THR A 15 -42.40 -32.61 3.76
C THR A 15 -42.41 -33.18 2.34
N ASP A 16 -42.91 -32.46 1.34
CA ASP A 16 -42.99 -32.96 -0.04
C ASP A 16 -41.67 -32.80 -0.80
N LYS A 17 -40.92 -33.91 -0.89
CA LYS A 17 -39.65 -33.99 -1.64
C LYS A 17 -39.80 -33.64 -3.12
N ARG A 18 -40.96 -33.84 -3.76
CA ARG A 18 -41.15 -33.47 -5.18
C ARG A 18 -41.27 -31.95 -5.34
N THR A 19 -42.04 -31.32 -4.47
CA THR A 19 -42.19 -29.86 -4.44
C THR A 19 -40.86 -29.16 -4.12
N TRP A 20 -40.11 -29.65 -3.14
CA TRP A 20 -38.75 -29.14 -2.85
C TRP A 20 -37.76 -29.33 -4.00
N LYS A 21 -37.80 -30.48 -4.70
CA LYS A 21 -36.99 -30.69 -5.90
C LYS A 21 -37.38 -29.72 -7.02
N ALA A 22 -38.67 -29.51 -7.25
CA ALA A 22 -39.15 -28.57 -8.26
C ALA A 22 -38.75 -27.12 -7.94
N ILE A 23 -38.93 -26.69 -6.69
CA ILE A 23 -38.49 -25.38 -6.20
C ILE A 23 -36.97 -25.25 -6.33
N GLY A 24 -36.21 -26.27 -5.93
CA GLY A 24 -34.76 -26.28 -6.04
C GLY A 24 -34.26 -26.19 -7.49
N VAL A 25 -34.93 -26.88 -8.43
CA VAL A 25 -34.61 -26.80 -9.87
C VAL A 25 -34.94 -25.42 -10.43
N VAL A 26 -36.07 -24.80 -10.03
CA VAL A 26 -36.42 -23.45 -10.46
C VAL A 26 -35.44 -22.41 -9.90
N ILE A 27 -35.09 -22.50 -8.62
CA ILE A 27 -34.07 -21.64 -7.99
C ILE A 27 -32.73 -21.81 -8.70
N ALA A 28 -32.29 -23.05 -8.95
CA ALA A 28 -31.05 -23.32 -9.66
C ALA A 28 -31.09 -22.75 -11.09
N ALA A 29 -32.18 -22.96 -11.85
CA ALA A 29 -32.32 -22.45 -13.21
C ALA A 29 -32.31 -20.92 -13.28
N VAL A 30 -32.89 -20.24 -12.26
CA VAL A 30 -32.89 -18.78 -12.17
C VAL A 30 -31.52 -18.26 -11.74
N LEU A 31 -30.85 -18.88 -10.75
CA LEU A 31 -29.58 -18.38 -10.21
C LEU A 31 -28.35 -18.77 -11.05
N THR A 32 -28.38 -19.91 -11.75
CA THR A 32 -27.22 -20.41 -12.52
C THR A 32 -26.67 -19.38 -13.53
N PRO A 33 -27.50 -18.70 -14.35
CA PRO A 33 -27.00 -17.66 -15.26
C PRO A 33 -26.30 -16.51 -14.53
N PHE A 34 -26.83 -16.04 -13.40
CA PHE A 34 -26.20 -14.97 -12.61
C PHE A 34 -24.89 -15.44 -11.97
N ILE A 35 -24.85 -16.67 -11.45
CA ILE A 35 -23.64 -17.28 -10.90
C ILE A 35 -22.57 -17.41 -11.99
N LEU A 36 -22.93 -17.86 -13.19
CA LEU A 36 -22.00 -17.97 -14.31
C LEU A 36 -21.47 -16.60 -14.78
N ILE A 37 -22.33 -15.57 -14.81
CA ILE A 37 -21.89 -14.19 -15.10
C ILE A 37 -20.91 -13.70 -14.03
N ILE A 38 -21.20 -13.94 -12.74
CA ILE A 38 -20.29 -13.57 -11.64
C ILE A 38 -18.96 -14.32 -11.76
N ILE A 39 -18.98 -15.63 -12.05
CA ILE A 39 -17.77 -16.43 -12.27
C ILE A 39 -16.97 -15.89 -13.45
N MET A 40 -17.63 -15.54 -14.55
CA MET A 40 -16.98 -14.97 -15.74
C MET A 40 -16.35 -13.61 -15.43
N ILE A 41 -17.06 -12.71 -14.74
CA ILE A 41 -16.53 -11.40 -14.30
C ILE A 41 -15.32 -11.61 -13.39
N ASN A 42 -15.42 -12.49 -12.39
CA ASN A 42 -14.31 -12.79 -11.49
C ASN A 42 -13.09 -13.37 -12.22
N ALA A 43 -13.31 -14.24 -13.20
CA ALA A 43 -12.23 -14.79 -14.03
C ALA A 43 -11.55 -13.70 -14.89
N MET A 44 -12.32 -12.76 -15.44
CA MET A 44 -11.80 -11.62 -16.18
C MET A 44 -10.99 -10.68 -15.26
N LEU A 45 -11.52 -10.35 -14.09
CA LEU A 45 -10.83 -9.50 -13.09
C LEU A 45 -9.54 -10.15 -12.58
N TYR A 46 -9.56 -11.45 -12.31
CA TYR A 46 -8.37 -12.21 -11.94
C TYR A 46 -7.32 -12.20 -13.06
N GLY A 47 -7.75 -12.39 -14.31
CA GLY A 47 -6.89 -12.27 -15.49
C GLY A 47 -6.22 -10.90 -15.58
N THR A 48 -6.97 -9.82 -15.37
CA THR A 48 -6.41 -8.46 -15.38
C THR A 48 -5.41 -8.21 -14.25
N ALA A 49 -5.69 -8.66 -13.03
CA ALA A 49 -4.76 -8.50 -11.91
C ALA A 49 -3.45 -9.29 -12.13
N SER A 50 -3.56 -10.52 -12.65
CA SER A 50 -2.40 -11.33 -13.02
C SER A 50 -1.56 -10.66 -14.12
N HIS A 51 -2.20 -10.06 -15.12
CA HIS A 51 -1.50 -9.36 -16.18
C HIS A 51 -0.84 -8.07 -15.70
N ASN A 52 -1.49 -7.31 -14.80
CA ASN A 52 -0.89 -6.12 -14.17
C ASN A 52 0.37 -6.48 -13.39
N ASN A 53 0.32 -7.53 -12.56
CA ASN A 53 1.47 -7.98 -11.79
C ASN A 53 2.61 -8.45 -12.70
N ALA A 54 2.29 -9.25 -13.73
CA ALA A 54 3.27 -9.68 -14.73
C ALA A 54 3.86 -8.49 -15.51
N ALA A 55 3.07 -7.45 -15.79
CA ALA A 55 3.54 -6.26 -16.46
C ALA A 55 4.54 -5.48 -15.60
N VAL A 56 4.30 -5.35 -14.29
CA VAL A 56 5.28 -4.76 -13.36
C VAL A 56 6.57 -5.58 -13.38
N GLU A 57 6.49 -6.90 -13.15
CA GLU A 57 7.69 -7.75 -13.11
C GLU A 57 8.51 -7.70 -14.40
N LEU A 58 7.85 -7.88 -15.56
CA LEU A 58 8.53 -7.85 -16.84
C LEU A 58 9.12 -6.46 -17.11
N THR A 59 8.44 -5.38 -16.74
CA THR A 59 8.96 -4.02 -16.96
C THR A 59 10.22 -3.77 -16.14
N PHE A 60 10.20 -4.10 -14.84
CA PHE A 60 11.32 -3.81 -13.93
C PHE A 60 12.50 -4.76 -14.07
N TYR A 61 12.25 -6.06 -14.29
CA TYR A 61 13.31 -7.07 -14.26
C TYR A 61 13.72 -7.62 -15.62
N GLY A 62 13.06 -7.20 -16.70
CA GLY A 62 13.35 -7.76 -18.01
C GLY A 62 12.70 -9.12 -18.23
N GLY A 63 13.27 -9.91 -19.15
CA GLY A 63 12.71 -11.20 -19.57
C GLY A 63 11.81 -11.15 -20.82
N SER A 64 11.48 -12.33 -21.32
CA SER A 64 10.67 -12.51 -22.53
C SER A 64 9.19 -12.30 -22.25
N ILE A 65 8.55 -11.40 -23.01
CA ILE A 65 7.12 -11.14 -22.88
C ILE A 65 6.35 -12.33 -23.49
N PRO A 66 5.47 -13.03 -22.75
CA PRO A 66 4.73 -14.17 -23.26
C PRO A 66 3.82 -13.80 -24.43
N ILE A 67 3.76 -14.65 -25.46
CA ILE A 67 2.85 -14.45 -26.60
C ILE A 67 1.36 -14.52 -26.19
N THR A 68 1.08 -15.17 -25.07
CA THR A 68 -0.26 -15.29 -24.47
C THR A 68 -0.72 -14.01 -23.76
N MET A 69 0.20 -13.09 -23.43
CA MET A 69 -0.15 -11.79 -22.86
C MET A 69 -0.86 -10.94 -23.90
N PRO A 70 -1.97 -10.23 -23.59
CA PRO A 70 -2.69 -9.40 -24.55
C PRO A 70 -1.79 -8.33 -25.20
N GLY A 71 -2.08 -7.99 -26.46
CA GLY A 71 -1.24 -7.08 -27.26
C GLY A 71 -0.95 -5.75 -26.57
N GLU A 72 -1.99 -5.10 -26.04
CA GLU A 72 -1.89 -3.82 -25.33
C GLU A 72 -0.90 -3.87 -24.15
N TYR A 73 -0.87 -4.96 -23.38
CA TYR A 73 0.10 -5.13 -22.30
C TYR A 73 1.52 -5.33 -22.82
N ARG A 74 1.70 -6.07 -23.92
CA ARG A 74 3.03 -6.27 -24.51
C ARG A 74 3.60 -4.97 -25.06
N ASP A 75 2.77 -4.18 -25.73
CA ASP A 75 3.15 -2.89 -26.30
C ASP A 75 3.50 -1.93 -25.15
N TYR A 76 2.64 -1.82 -24.14
CA TYR A 76 2.89 -1.02 -22.94
C TYR A 76 4.18 -1.41 -22.21
N ILE A 77 4.45 -2.70 -21.97
CA ILE A 77 5.70 -3.16 -21.31
C ILE A 77 6.91 -2.75 -22.15
N THR A 78 6.82 -2.87 -23.48
CA THR A 78 7.92 -2.52 -24.39
C THR A 78 8.20 -1.02 -24.37
N GLU A 79 7.16 -0.21 -24.47
CA GLU A 79 7.22 1.26 -24.40
C GLU A 79 7.76 1.73 -23.04
N MET A 80 7.25 1.15 -21.95
CA MET A 80 7.68 1.49 -20.60
C MET A 80 9.14 1.11 -20.35
N ARG A 81 9.61 -0.04 -20.84
CA ARG A 81 11.05 -0.41 -20.78
C ARG A 81 11.93 0.58 -21.55
N SER A 82 11.46 1.08 -22.69
CA SER A 82 12.17 2.13 -23.44
C SER A 82 12.25 3.43 -22.63
N CYS A 83 11.18 3.80 -21.93
CA CYS A 83 11.18 4.95 -21.02
C CYS A 83 12.12 4.73 -19.84
N PHE A 84 12.14 3.54 -19.24
CA PHE A 84 13.08 3.18 -18.16
C PHE A 84 14.54 3.30 -18.61
N SER A 85 14.86 2.89 -19.83
CA SER A 85 16.22 3.10 -20.37
C SER A 85 16.59 4.59 -20.48
N SER A 86 15.60 5.46 -20.77
CA SER A 86 15.82 6.90 -20.78
C SER A 86 15.98 7.48 -19.37
N LEU A 87 15.21 6.98 -18.41
CA LEU A 87 15.35 7.31 -16.98
C LEU A 87 16.72 6.86 -16.45
N ASP A 88 17.17 5.65 -16.78
CA ASP A 88 18.48 5.14 -16.37
C ASP A 88 19.63 6.03 -16.86
N GLY A 89 19.55 6.50 -18.11
CA GLY A 89 20.52 7.46 -18.64
C GLY A 89 20.47 8.81 -17.93
N ALA A 90 19.28 9.28 -17.52
CA ALA A 90 19.13 10.51 -16.77
C ALA A 90 19.63 10.38 -15.32
N ILE A 91 19.33 9.26 -14.65
CA ILE A 91 19.80 8.92 -13.31
C ILE A 91 21.33 8.88 -13.29
N ALA A 92 21.96 8.13 -14.19
CA ALA A 92 23.42 8.05 -14.28
C ALA A 92 24.07 9.43 -14.47
N ALA A 93 23.49 10.27 -15.33
CA ALA A 93 23.98 11.63 -15.55
C ALA A 93 23.78 12.58 -14.35
N VAL A 94 22.87 12.27 -13.43
CA VAL A 94 22.73 13.01 -12.17
C VAL A 94 23.71 12.49 -11.13
N GLU A 95 23.84 11.16 -11.01
CA GLU A 95 24.76 10.52 -10.06
C GLU A 95 26.22 10.88 -10.33
N GLU A 96 26.59 11.19 -11.58
CA GLU A 96 27.92 11.76 -11.92
C GLU A 96 28.21 13.10 -11.22
N MET A 97 27.18 13.83 -10.77
CA MET A 97 27.31 15.09 -10.01
C MET A 97 27.09 14.88 -8.50
N MET A 98 26.89 13.65 -8.05
CA MET A 98 26.78 13.30 -6.63
C MET A 98 28.17 12.93 -6.07
N GLU A 99 28.38 13.14 -4.77
CA GLU A 99 29.62 12.76 -4.08
C GLU A 99 29.29 12.04 -2.77
N ASP A 100 30.31 11.69 -1.97
CA ASP A 100 30.17 11.06 -0.65
C ASP A 100 29.39 9.73 -0.62
N GLY A 101 29.26 9.06 -1.78
CA GLY A 101 28.52 7.82 -1.92
C GLY A 101 27.00 8.00 -2.02
N ASP A 102 26.53 9.24 -2.16
CA ASP A 102 25.13 9.53 -2.48
C ASP A 102 24.73 8.85 -3.80
N SER A 103 23.52 8.30 -3.85
CA SER A 103 22.95 7.72 -5.05
C SER A 103 21.43 7.90 -5.06
N LEU A 104 20.83 7.75 -6.23
CA LEU A 104 19.38 7.83 -6.38
C LEU A 104 18.74 6.45 -6.26
N ASP A 105 17.56 6.40 -5.62
CA ASP A 105 16.73 5.20 -5.64
C ASP A 105 16.06 5.04 -7.03
N SER A 106 16.77 4.37 -7.94
CA SER A 106 16.29 4.07 -9.29
C SER A 106 14.94 3.34 -9.30
N ASN A 107 14.71 2.43 -8.33
CA ASN A 107 13.46 1.69 -8.24
C ASN A 107 12.30 2.62 -7.87
N ARG A 108 12.53 3.57 -6.95
CA ARG A 108 11.53 4.58 -6.58
C ARG A 108 11.19 5.49 -7.75
N ILE A 109 12.19 6.03 -8.44
CA ILE A 109 11.99 6.90 -9.61
C ILE A 109 11.14 6.19 -10.66
N LYS A 110 11.49 4.94 -10.97
CA LYS A 110 10.77 4.10 -11.93
C LYS A 110 9.37 3.73 -11.45
N ALA A 111 9.16 3.47 -10.15
CA ALA A 111 7.83 3.20 -9.59
C ALA A 111 6.91 4.42 -9.70
N VAL A 112 7.42 5.63 -9.41
CA VAL A 112 6.67 6.88 -9.60
C VAL A 112 6.31 7.05 -11.07
N PHE A 113 7.30 6.93 -11.97
CA PHE A 113 7.05 7.08 -13.41
C PHE A 113 6.04 6.06 -13.93
N TYR A 114 6.18 4.79 -13.54
CA TYR A 114 5.30 3.70 -13.95
C TYR A 114 3.86 3.96 -13.52
N ALA A 115 3.64 4.28 -12.23
CA ALA A 115 2.30 4.48 -11.69
C ALA A 115 1.57 5.65 -12.37
N LEU A 116 2.26 6.76 -12.61
CA LEU A 116 1.66 7.96 -13.18
C LEU A 116 1.36 7.85 -14.68
N ASN A 117 2.04 6.94 -15.38
CA ASN A 117 1.90 6.74 -16.83
C ASN A 117 1.22 5.41 -17.18
N PHE A 118 0.74 4.65 -16.19
CA PHE A 118 0.05 3.39 -16.42
C PHE A 118 -1.19 3.57 -17.29
N GLY A 119 -1.31 2.76 -18.34
CA GLY A 119 -2.41 2.85 -19.30
C GLY A 119 -2.31 3.99 -20.31
N THR A 120 -1.18 4.72 -20.36
CA THR A 120 -0.94 5.71 -21.42
C THR A 120 -0.68 5.01 -22.75
N GLU A 121 -1.39 5.43 -23.80
CA GLU A 121 -1.17 4.94 -25.16
C GLU A 121 0.02 5.64 -25.82
N ASN A 122 0.82 4.89 -26.61
CA ASN A 122 1.98 5.41 -27.35
C ASN A 122 3.00 6.10 -26.44
N LEU A 123 3.28 5.49 -25.29
CA LEU A 123 4.15 6.06 -24.27
C LEU A 123 5.57 6.20 -24.81
N SER A 124 6.14 7.40 -24.68
CA SER A 124 7.54 7.65 -25.02
C SER A 124 8.12 8.75 -24.16
N LEU A 125 9.39 8.60 -23.79
CA LEU A 125 10.11 9.55 -22.95
C LEU A 125 11.40 9.97 -23.63
N ARG A 126 11.49 11.25 -24.01
CA ARG A 126 12.73 11.81 -24.57
C ARG A 126 13.74 12.06 -23.46
N ARG A 127 15.04 12.01 -23.77
CA ARG A 127 16.12 12.24 -22.80
C ARG A 127 15.97 13.53 -21.98
N ALA A 128 15.61 14.65 -22.62
CA ALA A 128 15.39 15.92 -21.91
C ALA A 128 14.26 15.80 -20.87
N LYS A 129 13.13 15.18 -21.24
CA LYS A 129 12.01 14.95 -20.33
C LYS A 129 12.31 13.90 -19.26
N ALA A 130 13.12 12.89 -19.57
CA ALA A 130 13.63 11.96 -18.56
C ALA A 130 14.47 12.70 -17.53
N ARG A 131 15.31 13.65 -17.96
CA ARG A 131 16.11 14.46 -17.06
C ARG A 131 15.25 15.36 -16.16
N GLU A 132 14.32 16.11 -16.73
CA GLU A 132 13.38 16.95 -15.97
C GLU A 132 12.60 16.14 -14.92
N PHE A 133 12.20 14.91 -15.26
CA PHE A 133 11.55 14.00 -14.32
C PHE A 133 12.48 13.53 -13.20
N VAL A 134 13.72 13.16 -13.51
CA VAL A 134 14.72 12.73 -12.50
C VAL A 134 15.11 13.90 -11.59
N ASP A 135 15.15 15.13 -12.11
CA ASP A 135 15.44 16.33 -11.32
C ASP A 135 14.42 16.57 -10.20
N CYS A 136 13.22 15.96 -10.26
CA CYS A 136 12.25 16.00 -9.17
C CYS A 136 12.73 15.31 -7.87
N PHE A 137 13.76 14.45 -7.97
CA PHE A 137 14.30 13.64 -6.88
C PHE A 137 15.62 14.21 -6.32
N VAL A 138 16.02 15.40 -6.76
CA VAL A 138 17.36 15.94 -6.57
C VAL A 138 17.28 17.40 -6.17
N GLU A 139 18.13 17.81 -5.24
CA GLU A 139 18.42 19.21 -4.98
C GLU A 139 19.81 19.55 -5.53
N TYR A 140 19.91 20.64 -6.29
CA TYR A 140 21.16 21.14 -6.82
C TYR A 140 21.69 22.30 -5.97
N ARG A 141 22.97 22.23 -5.59
CA ARG A 141 23.64 23.31 -4.85
C ARG A 141 24.99 23.60 -5.46
N ASP A 142 25.34 24.88 -5.53
CA ASP A 142 26.68 25.30 -5.92
C ASP A 142 27.63 25.14 -4.71
N CYS A 143 28.69 24.37 -4.89
CA CYS A 143 29.73 24.12 -3.90
C CYS A 143 31.01 24.82 -4.32
N THR A 144 31.59 25.62 -3.42
CA THR A 144 32.89 26.27 -3.64
C THR A 144 33.96 25.51 -2.85
N HIS A 145 34.93 24.94 -3.56
CA HIS A 145 36.12 24.34 -2.95
C HIS A 145 37.23 25.37 -2.90
N THR A 146 37.87 25.54 -1.74
CA THR A 146 38.98 26.46 -1.51
C THR A 146 40.20 25.71 -1.00
N TRP A 147 41.37 25.93 -1.58
CA TRP A 147 42.64 25.36 -1.11
C TRP A 147 43.77 26.38 -1.24
N VAL A 148 44.84 26.17 -0.46
CA VAL A 148 46.05 26.98 -0.51
C VAL A 148 47.15 26.15 -1.15
N ASP A 149 47.87 26.72 -2.12
CA ASP A 149 49.00 26.02 -2.76
C ASP A 149 50.28 26.08 -1.91
N GLU A 150 51.35 25.44 -2.39
CA GLU A 150 52.65 25.38 -1.70
C GLU A 150 53.33 26.77 -1.57
N GLU A 151 52.88 27.75 -2.35
CA GLU A 151 53.40 29.13 -2.37
C GLU A 151 52.58 30.06 -1.44
N GLY A 152 51.47 29.56 -0.90
CA GLY A 152 50.58 30.29 0.01
C GLY A 152 49.46 31.06 -0.70
N GLU A 153 49.23 30.84 -2.00
CA GLU A 153 48.12 31.46 -2.73
C GLU A 153 46.82 30.65 -2.56
N GLU A 154 45.72 31.34 -2.27
CA GLU A 154 44.38 30.75 -2.19
C GLU A 154 43.77 30.60 -3.59
N HIS A 155 43.36 29.37 -3.90
CA HIS A 155 42.61 29.02 -5.10
C HIS A 155 41.21 28.57 -4.74
N SER A 156 40.24 28.82 -5.63
CA SER A 156 38.90 28.28 -5.48
C SER A 156 38.27 27.94 -6.82
N TYR A 157 37.43 26.91 -6.84
CA TYR A 157 36.51 26.65 -7.96
C TYR A 157 35.12 26.37 -7.42
N THR A 158 34.11 26.71 -8.21
CA THR A 158 32.70 26.41 -7.90
C THR A 158 32.18 25.39 -8.89
N HIS A 159 31.48 24.38 -8.39
CA HIS A 159 30.80 23.38 -9.21
C HIS A 159 29.42 23.07 -8.62
N THR A 160 28.46 22.69 -9.47
CA THR A 160 27.12 22.30 -9.04
C THR A 160 27.12 20.83 -8.64
N ARG A 161 26.69 20.55 -7.41
CA ARG A 161 26.52 19.20 -6.88
C ARG A 161 25.05 18.84 -6.77
N ALA A 162 24.74 17.57 -7.00
CA ALA A 162 23.44 16.95 -6.79
C ALA A 162 23.36 16.30 -5.40
N TYR A 163 22.23 16.47 -4.73
CA TYR A 163 21.91 15.82 -3.46
C TYR A 163 20.56 15.08 -3.59
N PRO A 164 20.46 13.80 -3.18
CA PRO A 164 19.19 13.09 -3.25
C PRO A 164 18.18 13.69 -2.27
N ILE A 165 16.95 13.92 -2.74
CA ILE A 165 15.82 14.23 -1.87
C ILE A 165 15.30 12.90 -1.34
N ASN A 166 15.33 12.70 -0.02
CA ASN A 166 14.78 11.50 0.62
C ASN A 166 13.37 11.73 1.20
N ASP A 167 12.91 12.98 1.22
CA ASP A 167 11.57 13.35 1.65
C ASP A 167 10.56 13.11 0.52
N LEU A 168 9.81 12.01 0.62
CA LEU A 168 8.77 11.64 -0.35
C LEU A 168 7.69 12.72 -0.55
N PRO A 169 7.19 13.41 0.50
CA PRO A 169 6.33 14.59 0.33
C PRO A 169 6.92 15.65 -0.62
N ALA A 170 8.19 16.04 -0.44
CA ALA A 170 8.87 16.98 -1.33
C ALA A 170 8.99 16.43 -2.76
N ILE A 171 9.34 15.15 -2.92
CA ILE A 171 9.38 14.49 -4.24
C ILE A 171 8.01 14.58 -4.92
N TYR A 172 6.92 14.22 -4.24
CA TYR A 172 5.58 14.24 -4.84
C TYR A 172 5.11 15.65 -5.19
N ALA A 173 5.52 16.66 -4.44
CA ALA A 173 5.28 18.06 -4.79
C ALA A 173 6.02 18.45 -6.07
N ASN A 174 7.31 18.10 -6.17
CA ASN A 174 8.12 18.35 -7.38
C ASN A 174 7.54 17.62 -8.60
N VAL A 175 7.23 16.33 -8.44
CA VAL A 175 6.63 15.52 -9.51
C VAL A 175 5.29 16.10 -9.94
N SER A 176 4.43 16.51 -9.01
CA SER A 176 3.13 17.14 -9.34
C SER A 176 3.30 18.38 -10.23
N ALA A 177 4.32 19.20 -9.93
CA ALA A 177 4.63 20.39 -10.72
C ALA A 177 5.14 20.02 -12.12
N GLU A 178 6.04 19.03 -12.23
CA GLU A 178 6.60 18.58 -13.52
C GLU A 178 5.54 17.95 -14.44
N VAL A 179 4.67 17.08 -13.89
CA VAL A 179 3.63 16.40 -14.68
C VAL A 179 2.39 17.27 -14.93
N GLY A 180 2.30 18.43 -14.27
CA GLY A 180 1.17 19.37 -14.42
C GLY A 180 -0.15 18.88 -13.84
N ARG A 181 -0.13 17.92 -12.91
CA ARG A 181 -1.30 17.45 -12.15
C ARG A 181 -0.92 17.09 -10.72
N GLN A 182 -1.89 17.16 -9.82
CA GLN A 182 -1.68 16.68 -8.45
C GLN A 182 -1.46 15.16 -8.45
N VAL A 183 -0.42 14.72 -7.74
CA VAL A 183 -0.26 13.31 -7.32
C VAL A 183 -1.22 13.08 -6.16
N THR A 184 -2.20 12.20 -6.37
CA THR A 184 -3.27 11.92 -5.41
C THR A 184 -2.84 10.88 -4.37
N SER A 185 -3.62 10.71 -3.30
CA SER A 185 -3.39 9.64 -2.32
C SER A 185 -3.45 8.23 -2.95
N ASP A 186 -4.31 8.04 -3.95
CA ASP A 186 -4.40 6.77 -4.69
C ASP A 186 -3.16 6.54 -5.56
N ASP A 187 -2.63 7.60 -6.20
CA ASP A 187 -1.34 7.52 -6.89
C ASP A 187 -0.23 7.10 -5.92
N MET A 188 -0.13 7.75 -4.75
CA MET A 188 0.89 7.46 -3.74
C MET A 188 0.80 6.03 -3.20
N ALA A 189 -0.41 5.53 -2.93
CA ALA A 189 -0.63 4.15 -2.52
C ALA A 189 -0.21 3.15 -3.61
N ASN A 190 -0.52 3.44 -4.88
CA ASN A 190 -0.11 2.60 -6.01
C ASN A 190 1.41 2.62 -6.22
N ILE A 191 2.05 3.80 -6.12
CA ILE A 191 3.51 3.96 -6.18
C ILE A 191 4.18 3.13 -5.10
N THR A 192 3.69 3.23 -3.85
CA THR A 192 4.19 2.47 -2.71
C THR A 192 4.07 0.97 -2.96
N GLU A 193 2.92 0.50 -3.46
CA GLU A 193 2.70 -0.91 -3.80
C GLU A 193 3.69 -1.43 -4.85
N ILE A 194 3.89 -0.67 -5.94
CA ILE A 194 4.83 -1.02 -7.01
C ILE A 194 6.25 -1.05 -6.46
N TYR A 195 6.64 -0.02 -5.70
CA TYR A 195 7.97 0.06 -5.12
C TYR A 195 8.26 -1.13 -4.19
N LEU A 196 7.37 -1.41 -3.24
CA LEU A 196 7.55 -2.51 -2.29
C LEU A 196 7.60 -3.86 -3.01
N ARG A 197 6.76 -4.07 -4.02
CA ARG A 197 6.81 -5.28 -4.86
C ARG A 197 8.16 -5.44 -5.56
N VAL A 198 8.74 -4.34 -6.05
CA VAL A 198 10.02 -4.34 -6.77
C VAL A 198 11.21 -4.54 -5.84
N VAL A 199 11.18 -3.94 -4.66
CA VAL A 199 12.30 -4.05 -3.69
C VAL A 199 12.25 -5.38 -2.94
N TYR A 200 11.06 -5.83 -2.56
CA TYR A 200 10.86 -6.97 -1.66
C TYR A 200 10.35 -8.25 -2.36
N ARG A 201 10.57 -8.39 -3.67
CA ARG A 201 10.24 -9.49 -4.62
C ARG A 201 9.81 -10.87 -4.07
N ASN A 202 10.38 -11.34 -2.97
CA ASN A 202 10.12 -12.65 -2.35
C ASN A 202 9.01 -12.65 -1.28
N PHE A 203 8.55 -11.50 -0.84
CA PHE A 203 7.31 -11.41 -0.07
C PHE A 203 6.17 -11.47 -1.06
N ASP A 204 5.44 -12.58 -1.08
CA ASP A 204 4.25 -12.71 -1.91
C ASP A 204 3.17 -11.76 -1.37
N VAL A 205 3.27 -10.49 -1.77
CA VAL A 205 2.34 -9.44 -1.36
C VAL A 205 0.97 -9.66 -2.01
N GLY A 206 0.88 -10.55 -3.02
CA GLY A 206 -0.28 -10.74 -3.90
C GLY A 206 -1.01 -12.07 -3.78
N ALA A 207 -0.34 -13.20 -3.54
CA ALA A 207 -0.94 -14.52 -3.47
C ALA A 207 -0.82 -15.14 -2.06
N ASP A 208 -1.90 -15.81 -1.67
CA ASP A 208 -2.16 -16.41 -0.35
C ASP A 208 -2.32 -15.46 0.86
N MET A 209 -3.45 -14.74 0.85
CA MET A 209 -4.17 -14.41 2.09
C MET A 209 -5.36 -15.36 2.31
N ALA A 210 -5.08 -16.67 2.28
CA ALA A 210 -6.01 -17.64 2.83
C ALA A 210 -5.85 -17.63 4.36
N LEU A 211 -6.91 -17.26 5.07
CA LEU A 211 -7.01 -17.27 6.53
C LEU A 211 -6.68 -18.68 7.07
N GLU A 212 -5.48 -18.80 7.65
CA GLU A 212 -5.11 -19.60 8.84
C GLU A 212 -3.56 -19.56 8.94
N GLY A 213 -3.01 -18.45 9.47
CA GLY A 213 -1.59 -18.36 9.89
C GLY A 213 -0.53 -17.97 8.85
N GLY A 214 -0.79 -17.02 7.94
CA GLY A 214 0.17 -16.58 6.91
C GLY A 214 0.72 -15.17 7.13
N ASN A 215 2.03 -15.04 7.29
CA ASN A 215 2.74 -13.84 7.76
C ASN A 215 3.18 -12.83 6.67
N SER A 216 2.49 -12.58 5.55
CA SER A 216 3.10 -11.72 4.51
C SER A 216 3.28 -10.23 4.88
N THR A 217 2.33 -9.63 5.61
CA THR A 217 2.45 -8.22 6.05
C THR A 217 3.34 -8.08 7.27
N HIS A 218 3.20 -8.99 8.23
CA HIS A 218 4.02 -9.04 9.44
C HIS A 218 5.48 -9.37 9.14
N ASP A 219 5.76 -10.30 8.22
CA ASP A 219 7.13 -10.58 7.79
C ASP A 219 7.72 -9.43 6.95
N LEU A 220 6.90 -8.76 6.11
CA LEU A 220 7.34 -7.54 5.43
C LEU A 220 7.73 -6.47 6.44
N ILE A 221 6.90 -6.25 7.48
CA ILE A 221 7.23 -5.33 8.56
C ILE A 221 8.54 -5.74 9.24
N ALA A 222 8.71 -7.02 9.58
CA ALA A 222 9.94 -7.54 10.17
C ALA A 222 11.17 -7.27 9.29
N GLU A 223 11.03 -7.42 7.97
CA GLU A 223 12.10 -7.12 7.01
C GLU A 223 12.40 -5.62 6.95
N MET A 224 11.38 -4.79 6.83
CA MET A 224 11.54 -3.34 6.66
C MET A 224 12.14 -2.66 7.90
N VAL A 225 11.85 -3.17 9.10
CA VAL A 225 12.38 -2.59 10.35
C VAL A 225 13.73 -3.16 10.78
N ARG A 226 14.24 -4.19 10.09
CA ARG A 226 15.49 -4.87 10.46
C ARG A 226 16.67 -3.91 10.59
N ASP A 227 16.77 -2.98 9.66
CA ASP A 227 17.84 -1.97 9.58
C ASP A 227 17.29 -0.55 9.73
N SER A 228 16.18 -0.39 10.46
CA SER A 228 15.56 0.92 10.68
C SER A 228 16.51 1.88 11.42
N ASP A 229 16.56 3.11 10.93
CA ASP A 229 17.27 4.24 11.53
C ASP A 229 16.40 5.04 12.52
N VAL A 230 15.14 4.66 12.70
CA VAL A 230 14.21 5.35 13.60
C VAL A 230 14.59 5.11 15.05
N ILE A 231 14.80 6.19 15.79
CA ILE A 231 15.14 6.15 17.21
C ILE A 231 13.86 6.17 18.05
N PRO A 232 13.65 5.22 18.98
CA PRO A 232 12.49 5.23 19.87
C PRO A 232 12.38 6.51 20.69
N SER A 233 11.21 7.16 20.64
CA SER A 233 10.94 8.30 21.52
C SER A 233 10.68 7.86 22.97
N GLU A 234 10.98 8.71 23.94
CA GLU A 234 10.75 8.41 25.37
C GLU A 234 9.25 8.41 25.75
N GLY A 235 8.40 9.07 24.95
CA GLY A 235 6.96 9.20 25.22
C GLY A 235 6.22 7.86 25.10
N GLY A 236 5.25 7.63 25.99
CA GLY A 236 4.33 6.51 25.89
C GLY A 236 3.32 6.67 24.75
N PHE A 237 2.38 5.72 24.61
CA PHE A 237 1.33 5.85 23.62
C PHE A 237 0.31 6.90 24.05
N VAL A 238 -0.25 7.61 23.08
CA VAL A 238 -1.42 8.48 23.22
C VAL A 238 -2.63 7.83 22.57
N SER A 239 -3.81 8.37 22.82
CA SER A 239 -5.03 7.84 22.23
C SER A 239 -5.01 7.92 20.69
N PRO A 240 -5.40 6.85 19.97
CA PRO A 240 -5.50 6.84 18.52
C PRO A 240 -6.73 7.60 18.00
N LEU A 241 -7.64 8.03 18.89
CA LEU A 241 -8.90 8.67 18.54
C LEU A 241 -9.11 9.94 19.40
N PRO A 242 -9.56 11.05 18.81
CA PRO A 242 -9.97 12.20 19.59
C PRO A 242 -11.07 11.82 20.60
N GLY A 243 -10.89 12.19 21.88
CA GLY A 243 -11.85 11.91 22.94
C GLY A 243 -11.76 10.51 23.55
N GLY A 244 -10.62 9.82 23.42
CA GLY A 244 -10.35 8.53 24.08
C GLY A 244 -10.78 7.32 23.26
N TRP A 245 -10.38 6.13 23.68
CA TRP A 245 -10.55 4.89 22.90
C TRP A 245 -11.28 3.78 23.66
N GLU A 246 -11.27 3.84 24.98
CA GLU A 246 -11.62 2.75 25.90
C GLU A 246 -13.10 2.35 25.78
N ASP A 247 -13.99 3.34 25.60
CA ASP A 247 -15.42 3.15 25.44
C ASP A 247 -15.85 2.79 24.00
N LYS A 248 -14.90 2.81 23.05
CA LYS A 248 -15.14 2.55 21.63
C LYS A 248 -14.75 1.14 21.22
N VAL A 249 -14.12 0.37 22.10
CA VAL A 249 -13.67 -1.00 21.78
C VAL A 249 -14.85 -1.91 21.45
N THR A 250 -14.88 -2.41 20.22
CA THR A 250 -15.89 -3.35 19.72
C THR A 250 -15.37 -4.77 19.58
N SER A 251 -14.05 -4.94 19.41
CA SER A 251 -13.41 -6.27 19.42
C SER A 251 -12.01 -6.21 20.00
N GLU A 252 -11.74 -7.15 20.90
CA GLU A 252 -10.45 -7.33 21.55
C GLU A 252 -9.45 -8.11 20.67
N PHE A 253 -8.16 -7.95 20.98
CA PHE A 253 -7.08 -8.80 20.47
C PHE A 253 -7.24 -10.25 20.93
N GLY A 254 -6.83 -11.21 20.09
CA GLY A 254 -6.85 -12.65 20.39
C GLY A 254 -7.95 -13.42 19.67
N TYR A 255 -8.24 -14.64 20.12
CA TYR A 255 -9.22 -15.51 19.46
C TYR A 255 -10.65 -15.00 19.63
N ARG A 256 -11.36 -14.84 18.50
CA ARG A 256 -12.77 -14.42 18.45
C ARG A 256 -13.58 -15.27 17.47
N GLN A 257 -14.91 -15.15 17.52
CA GLN A 257 -15.78 -15.69 16.48
C GLN A 257 -15.53 -14.95 15.16
N ASN A 258 -15.48 -15.66 14.02
CA ASN A 258 -15.26 -15.04 12.72
C ASN A 258 -16.41 -14.05 12.41
N PRO A 259 -16.11 -12.76 12.16
CA PRO A 259 -17.13 -11.73 11.97
C PRO A 259 -17.86 -11.85 10.62
N THR A 260 -17.33 -12.64 9.68
CA THR A 260 -17.85 -12.78 8.32
C THR A 260 -18.34 -14.19 7.98
N GLY A 261 -18.31 -15.13 8.94
CA GLY A 261 -18.63 -16.52 8.64
C GLY A 261 -18.68 -17.45 9.86
N ALA A 262 -18.52 -18.75 9.59
CA ALA A 262 -18.47 -19.78 10.63
C ALA A 262 -17.02 -19.96 11.15
N GLY A 263 -16.89 -20.40 12.40
CA GLY A 263 -15.61 -20.70 13.04
C GLY A 263 -15.05 -19.56 13.90
N SER A 264 -13.83 -19.75 14.38
CA SER A 264 -13.06 -18.77 15.15
C SER A 264 -11.86 -18.30 14.35
N GLU A 265 -11.42 -17.07 14.59
CA GLU A 265 -10.21 -16.50 14.00
C GLU A 265 -9.36 -15.79 15.06
N GLY A 266 -8.06 -15.66 14.80
CA GLY A 266 -7.18 -14.80 15.58
C GLY A 266 -7.32 -13.35 15.13
N HIS A 267 -7.63 -12.45 16.06
CA HIS A 267 -7.62 -11.02 15.83
C HIS A 267 -6.28 -10.44 16.29
N THR A 268 -5.54 -9.88 15.34
CA THR A 268 -4.17 -9.37 15.52
C THR A 268 -4.09 -7.93 16.05
N GLY A 269 -5.24 -7.29 16.26
CA GLY A 269 -5.33 -5.91 16.72
C GLY A 269 -6.50 -5.65 17.66
N LEU A 270 -6.85 -4.38 17.79
CA LEU A 270 -7.97 -3.87 18.58
C LEU A 270 -8.89 -3.07 17.66
N ASP A 271 -10.17 -3.44 17.63
CA ASP A 271 -11.18 -2.74 16.81
C ASP A 271 -11.93 -1.74 17.68
N MET A 272 -11.97 -0.49 17.22
CA MET A 272 -12.67 0.62 17.87
C MET A 272 -13.77 1.15 16.94
N GLY A 273 -15.03 0.91 17.28
CA GLY A 273 -16.19 1.35 16.51
C GLY A 273 -16.36 2.86 16.57
N VAL A 274 -16.26 3.52 15.40
CA VAL A 274 -16.38 4.98 15.26
C VAL A 274 -17.07 5.34 13.95
N PRO A 275 -17.75 6.50 13.86
CA PRO A 275 -18.35 6.97 12.61
C PRO A 275 -17.32 7.02 11.46
N LEU A 276 -17.77 6.76 10.23
CA LEU A 276 -16.97 6.96 9.01
C LEU A 276 -16.39 8.38 8.98
N GLY A 277 -15.11 8.52 8.65
CA GLY A 277 -14.45 9.82 8.54
C GLY A 277 -13.89 10.37 9.85
N THR A 278 -13.99 9.64 10.97
CA THR A 278 -13.42 10.06 12.26
C THR A 278 -11.91 10.16 12.14
N GLU A 279 -11.32 11.22 12.70
CA GLU A 279 -9.86 11.39 12.69
C GLU A 279 -9.17 10.24 13.44
N VAL A 280 -8.10 9.73 12.83
CA VAL A 280 -7.23 8.70 13.40
C VAL A 280 -5.85 9.33 13.62
N CYS A 281 -5.35 9.23 14.84
CA CYS A 281 -4.09 9.83 15.26
C CYS A 281 -2.98 8.77 15.40
N ALA A 282 -1.74 9.16 15.10
CA ALA A 282 -0.57 8.37 15.44
C ALA A 282 -0.46 8.23 16.96
N VAL A 283 -0.36 7.00 17.48
CA VAL A 283 -0.28 6.75 18.93
C VAL A 283 1.09 7.11 19.51
N LYS A 284 2.13 7.21 18.69
CA LYS A 284 3.50 7.51 19.12
C LYS A 284 4.28 8.17 17.98
N ASP A 285 5.32 8.93 18.33
CA ASP A 285 6.23 9.51 17.32
C ASP A 285 6.86 8.41 16.47
N GLY A 286 7.08 8.68 15.18
CA GLY A 286 7.66 7.70 14.30
C GLY A 286 7.81 8.18 12.87
N LYS A 287 8.11 7.25 11.99
CA LYS A 287 8.21 7.46 10.54
C LYS A 287 7.25 6.51 9.85
N VAL A 288 6.47 7.02 8.90
CA VAL A 288 5.54 6.19 8.13
C VAL A 288 6.35 5.17 7.33
N LEU A 289 6.16 3.90 7.65
CA LEU A 289 6.86 2.78 7.04
C LEU A 289 6.30 2.47 5.65
N PHE A 290 4.97 2.45 5.52
CA PHE A 290 4.28 2.36 4.23
C PHE A 290 2.82 2.78 4.34
N VAL A 291 2.23 3.12 3.18
CA VAL A 291 0.79 3.30 2.98
C VAL A 291 0.34 2.35 1.87
N ARG A 292 -0.74 1.60 2.11
CA ARG A 292 -1.21 0.59 1.16
C ARG A 292 -2.73 0.55 1.07
N TYR A 293 -3.22 0.02 -0.04
CA TYR A 293 -4.61 -0.34 -0.24
C TYR A 293 -4.73 -1.78 -0.75
N LYS A 294 -5.61 -2.55 -0.14
CA LYS A 294 -6.03 -3.85 -0.66
C LYS A 294 -7.54 -4.00 -0.51
N GLN A 295 -8.19 -4.54 -1.53
CA GLN A 295 -9.65 -4.77 -1.49
C GLN A 295 -10.07 -5.77 -0.39
N THR A 296 -9.14 -6.62 0.06
CA THR A 296 -9.32 -7.57 1.17
C THR A 296 -8.37 -7.23 2.32
N GLY A 297 -8.53 -7.88 3.48
CA GLY A 297 -7.68 -7.63 4.66
C GLY A 297 -7.89 -6.21 5.22
N TYR A 298 -6.81 -5.47 5.44
CA TYR A 298 -6.84 -4.17 6.11
C TYR A 298 -7.47 -3.01 5.31
N GLY A 299 -7.77 -3.15 4.01
CA GLY A 299 -8.28 -2.00 3.25
C GLY A 299 -7.19 -0.94 3.01
N TYR A 300 -7.55 0.34 3.08
CA TYR A 300 -6.56 1.41 3.21
C TYR A 300 -5.95 1.34 4.61
N HIS A 301 -4.63 1.26 4.66
CA HIS A 301 -3.90 1.17 5.91
C HIS A 301 -2.54 1.86 5.83
N VAL A 302 -2.09 2.30 7.01
CA VAL A 302 -0.79 2.92 7.22
C VAL A 302 -0.06 2.18 8.32
N ALA A 303 1.23 1.91 8.11
CA ALA A 303 2.13 1.39 9.13
C ALA A 303 3.13 2.48 9.52
N ILE A 304 3.38 2.65 10.82
CA ILE A 304 4.33 3.64 11.36
C ILE A 304 5.37 2.89 12.18
N ASP A 305 6.63 3.08 11.82
CA ASP A 305 7.77 2.61 12.59
C ASP A 305 8.12 3.62 13.69
N HIS A 306 8.18 3.14 14.91
CA HIS A 306 8.49 3.90 16.12
C HIS A 306 9.92 3.64 16.62
N GLY A 307 10.72 2.87 15.87
CA GLY A 307 12.07 2.46 16.23
C GLY A 307 12.11 1.22 17.11
N GLY A 308 13.28 0.57 17.17
CA GLY A 308 13.50 -0.61 18.04
C GLY A 308 12.59 -1.81 17.70
N GLY A 309 12.17 -1.94 16.44
CA GLY A 309 11.30 -2.99 15.96
C GLY A 309 9.80 -2.80 16.28
N LEU A 310 9.42 -1.67 16.90
CA LEU A 310 8.04 -1.38 17.27
C LEU A 310 7.31 -0.65 16.13
N VAL A 311 6.23 -1.24 15.65
CA VAL A 311 5.38 -0.70 14.57
C VAL A 311 3.93 -0.66 15.00
N THR A 312 3.19 0.36 14.56
CA THR A 312 1.73 0.37 14.63
C THR A 312 1.10 0.37 13.25
N LEU A 313 0.01 -0.38 13.09
CA LEU A 313 -0.75 -0.44 11.83
C LEU A 313 -2.18 0.03 12.07
N TYR A 314 -2.67 0.93 11.22
CA TYR A 314 -3.99 1.52 11.28
C TYR A 314 -4.77 1.08 10.05
N GLY A 315 -5.74 0.19 10.23
CA GLY A 315 -6.50 -0.44 9.17
C GLY A 315 -7.91 0.12 9.00
N HIS A 316 -8.54 -0.32 7.90
CA HIS A 316 -9.90 -0.04 7.46
C HIS A 316 -10.19 1.45 7.21
N CYS A 317 -9.17 2.26 6.98
CA CYS A 317 -9.32 3.69 6.79
C CYS A 317 -10.15 4.01 5.53
N SER A 318 -10.82 5.17 5.52
CA SER A 318 -11.46 5.71 4.31
C SER A 318 -10.52 6.61 3.52
N GLU A 319 -9.54 7.20 4.19
CA GLU A 319 -8.60 8.18 3.65
C GLU A 319 -7.31 8.13 4.48
N ILE A 320 -6.16 8.20 3.82
CA ILE A 320 -4.84 8.33 4.47
C ILE A 320 -4.32 9.74 4.18
N LEU A 321 -3.84 10.42 5.22
CA LEU A 321 -3.45 11.84 5.21
C LEU A 321 -1.94 12.04 5.32
N VAL A 322 -1.17 10.95 5.28
CA VAL A 322 0.29 10.91 5.33
C VAL A 322 0.85 10.07 4.19
N THR A 323 2.13 10.23 3.90
CA THR A 323 2.83 9.43 2.88
C THR A 323 3.92 8.58 3.51
N GLU A 324 4.34 7.52 2.82
CA GLU A 324 5.56 6.77 3.16
C GLU A 324 6.75 7.72 3.40
N GLY A 325 7.60 7.39 4.36
CA GLY A 325 8.78 8.17 4.74
C GLY A 325 8.52 9.40 5.60
N GLN A 326 7.27 9.88 5.70
CA GLN A 326 6.93 11.05 6.49
C GLN A 326 7.14 10.81 8.00
N THR A 327 7.82 11.74 8.68
CA THR A 327 7.87 11.76 10.15
C THR A 327 6.56 12.26 10.73
N VAL A 328 6.07 11.58 11.76
CA VAL A 328 4.83 11.92 12.47
C VAL A 328 5.08 12.02 13.97
N THR A 329 4.27 12.84 14.64
CA THR A 329 4.31 13.01 16.10
C THR A 329 3.09 12.36 16.76
N ALA A 330 3.24 11.95 18.02
CA ALA A 330 2.14 11.40 18.80
C ALA A 330 0.95 12.38 18.84
N GLY A 331 -0.24 11.90 18.48
CA GLY A 331 -1.47 12.68 18.40
C GLY A 331 -1.70 13.37 17.05
N GLN A 332 -0.74 13.35 16.14
CA GLN A 332 -0.92 13.88 14.78
C GLN A 332 -1.97 13.06 14.04
N VAL A 333 -2.91 13.75 13.38
CA VAL A 333 -3.91 13.09 12.51
C VAL A 333 -3.21 12.53 11.27
N ILE A 334 -3.37 11.23 11.05
CA ILE A 334 -2.70 10.48 9.97
C ILE A 334 -3.67 9.85 8.96
N ALA A 335 -4.93 9.67 9.34
CA ALA A 335 -5.93 9.02 8.52
C ALA A 335 -7.35 9.38 9.00
N ARG A 336 -8.34 8.88 8.27
CA ARG A 336 -9.75 8.87 8.68
C ARG A 336 -10.28 7.44 8.74
N SER A 337 -11.03 7.13 9.79
CA SER A 337 -11.66 5.82 10.00
C SER A 337 -12.62 5.48 8.86
N GLY A 338 -12.78 4.20 8.57
CA GLY A 338 -13.65 3.77 7.49
C GLY A 338 -14.12 2.33 7.61
N SER A 339 -14.43 1.75 6.46
CA SER A 339 -14.92 0.37 6.35
C SER A 339 -14.39 -0.31 5.09
N THR A 340 -13.15 0.02 4.70
CA THR A 340 -12.50 -0.57 3.52
C THR A 340 -11.87 -1.93 3.86
N GLY A 341 -11.63 -2.77 2.87
CA GLY A 341 -11.12 -4.12 3.10
C GLY A 341 -12.17 -5.06 3.70
N ARG A 342 -11.72 -5.99 4.57
CA ARG A 342 -12.58 -6.99 5.22
C ARG A 342 -13.20 -6.42 6.50
N SER A 343 -14.18 -5.53 6.33
CA SER A 343 -14.90 -4.86 7.43
C SER A 343 -16.42 -5.07 7.33
N THR A 344 -17.12 -5.09 8.48
CA THR A 344 -18.58 -5.18 8.57
C THR A 344 -19.26 -3.84 8.91
N GLY A 345 -18.48 -2.79 9.17
CA GLY A 345 -18.97 -1.45 9.46
C GLY A 345 -17.85 -0.48 9.84
N PRO A 346 -18.13 0.83 9.95
CA PRO A 346 -17.11 1.83 10.26
C PRO A 346 -16.41 1.59 11.61
N HIS A 347 -15.08 1.45 11.57
CA HIS A 347 -14.22 1.31 12.76
C HIS A 347 -12.76 1.65 12.43
N LEU A 348 -11.95 1.79 13.47
CA LEU A 348 -10.49 1.75 13.39
C LEU A 348 -10.01 0.37 13.85
N HIS A 349 -9.20 -0.29 13.03
CA HIS A 349 -8.42 -1.44 13.46
C HIS A 349 -6.99 -0.99 13.76
N LEU A 350 -6.52 -1.18 14.99
CA LEU A 350 -5.17 -0.83 15.41
C LEU A 350 -4.38 -2.09 15.78
N GLU A 351 -3.24 -2.31 15.16
CA GLU A 351 -2.26 -3.30 15.60
C GLU A 351 -1.05 -2.63 16.24
N VAL A 352 -0.47 -3.33 17.21
CA VAL A 352 0.87 -3.07 17.73
C VAL A 352 1.71 -4.29 17.38
N ILE A 353 2.86 -4.08 16.75
CA ILE A 353 3.68 -5.15 16.17
C ILE A 353 5.11 -4.94 16.69
N GLN A 354 5.70 -5.95 17.30
CA GLN A 354 7.08 -5.94 17.80
C GLN A 354 7.88 -6.98 17.02
N ASP A 355 8.89 -6.55 16.27
CA ASP A 355 9.76 -7.43 15.46
C ASP A 355 8.95 -8.36 14.54
N GLY A 356 7.92 -7.81 13.90
CA GLY A 356 6.98 -8.55 13.06
C GLY A 356 5.89 -9.32 13.81
N MET A 357 5.93 -9.42 15.14
CA MET A 357 4.96 -10.21 15.91
C MET A 357 3.84 -9.32 16.49
N PRO A 358 2.55 -9.58 16.17
CA PRO A 358 1.43 -8.86 16.76
C PRO A 358 1.38 -8.96 18.29
N GLN A 359 1.12 -7.84 18.93
CA GLN A 359 1.00 -7.67 20.38
C GLN A 359 -0.41 -7.17 20.71
N ASN A 360 -0.85 -7.42 21.95
CA ASN A 360 -2.13 -6.87 22.41
C ASN A 360 -2.01 -5.35 22.62
N PRO A 361 -2.75 -4.51 21.85
CA PRO A 361 -2.66 -3.05 21.97
C PRO A 361 -3.05 -2.51 23.36
N ARG A 362 -3.87 -3.24 24.14
CA ARG A 362 -4.22 -2.86 25.52
C ARG A 362 -3.03 -2.76 26.47
N ASN A 363 -1.92 -3.41 26.16
CA ASN A 363 -0.72 -3.34 27.01
C ASN A 363 0.09 -2.06 26.77
N TYR A 364 -0.26 -1.28 25.75
CA TYR A 364 0.47 -0.09 25.32
C TYR A 364 -0.35 1.19 25.51
N LEU A 365 -1.67 1.12 25.28
CA LEU A 365 -2.62 2.25 25.31
C LEU A 365 -3.08 2.69 26.70
#